data_AF-A0A1X2GES8-F1
#
_entry.id   AF-A0A1X2GES8-F1
#
_cell.length_a   1.000
_cell.length_b   1.000
_cell.length_c   1.000
_cell.angle_alpha   90.00
_cell.angle_beta   90.00
_cell.angle_gamma   90.00
#
_symmetry.space_group_name_H-M   'P 1'
#
loop_
_entity.id
_entity.type
_entity.pdbx_description
1 polymer ?
#
loop_
_entity_poly.entity_id
_entity_poly.type
_entity_poly.pdbx_seq_one_letter_code
_entity_poly.pdbx_strand_id
1 'polypeptide(L)'
;MPAPSPVQPPLPEWTSQWQQVQPTLRTIRRSMASLRTSSLKVMRVSQLDSDILDIELFDILKDQLWKSLSMFKPTIKEAFEPELLGLLNLVLFKLSIYDSSASYGAQLQNLKYRNEWKHRGFLESIAKDAPLSKTQKMMYGLLTVGGQYAWSRANRYITEQGWGELDQDDTRNKVYRFLQAGEKYWKAFTLLNFLVFLYNGRFRTLIDRFLGMRLVYAKKSLNRQVSFEFLNRQMVWHAFTVRWLLKNIWGK
;
A
#
# COMPACT_ATOMS: atom_id res chain seq x y z
N MET A 1 38.79 -22.70 -62.20
CA MET A 1 39.55 -22.92 -60.94
C MET A 1 38.79 -22.22 -59.82
N PRO A 2 38.23 -22.93 -58.83
CA PRO A 2 37.56 -22.30 -57.70
C PRO A 2 38.59 -21.80 -56.69
N ALA A 3 38.35 -20.61 -56.12
CA ALA A 3 39.26 -19.97 -55.16
C ALA A 3 39.39 -20.79 -53.86
N PRO A 4 40.57 -20.83 -53.23
CA PRO A 4 40.74 -21.51 -51.93
C PRO A 4 39.89 -20.80 -50.87
N SER A 5 39.09 -21.59 -50.15
CA SER A 5 38.25 -21.10 -49.05
C SER A 5 39.14 -20.53 -47.93
N PRO A 6 38.76 -19.40 -47.30
CA PRO A 6 39.57 -18.81 -46.25
C PRO A 6 39.60 -19.73 -45.03
N VAL A 7 40.80 -20.08 -44.59
CA VAL A 7 41.09 -20.87 -43.40
C VAL A 7 40.59 -20.09 -42.18
N GLN A 8 39.56 -20.59 -41.51
CA GLN A 8 39.07 -19.99 -40.26
C GLN A 8 40.13 -20.20 -39.17
N PRO A 9 40.46 -19.16 -38.38
CA PRO A 9 41.41 -19.30 -37.29
C PRO A 9 40.89 -20.29 -36.24
N PRO A 10 41.78 -21.05 -35.57
CA PRO A 10 41.38 -22.01 -34.56
C PRO A 10 40.59 -21.32 -33.45
N LEU A 11 39.43 -21.88 -33.12
CA LEU A 11 38.58 -21.35 -32.06
C LEU A 11 39.37 -21.36 -30.74
N PRO A 12 39.40 -20.23 -30.02
CA PRO A 12 40.21 -20.12 -28.82
C PRO A 12 39.72 -21.07 -27.71
N GLU A 13 40.66 -21.68 -26.98
CA GLU A 13 40.43 -22.78 -26.02
C GLU A 13 39.35 -22.49 -24.97
N TRP A 14 39.20 -21.21 -24.57
CA TRP A 14 38.16 -20.78 -23.63
C TRP A 14 36.73 -21.10 -24.09
N THR A 15 36.49 -21.21 -25.41
CA THR A 15 35.16 -21.51 -25.96
C THR A 15 34.70 -22.91 -25.57
N SER A 16 35.61 -23.89 -25.62
CA SER A 16 35.36 -25.27 -25.21
C SER A 16 35.12 -25.37 -23.69
N GLN A 17 35.91 -24.66 -22.90
CA GLN A 17 35.76 -24.58 -21.45
C GLN A 17 34.43 -23.91 -21.06
N TRP A 18 34.03 -22.85 -21.76
CA TRP A 18 32.75 -22.17 -21.54
C TRP A 18 31.55 -23.08 -21.84
N GLN A 19 31.62 -23.87 -22.92
CA GLN A 19 30.58 -24.85 -23.25
C GLN A 19 30.46 -25.96 -22.19
N GLN A 20 31.59 -26.43 -21.64
CA GLN A 20 31.60 -27.42 -20.56
C GLN A 20 31.04 -26.88 -19.23
N VAL A 21 31.26 -25.61 -18.92
CA VAL A 21 30.85 -24.99 -17.64
C VAL A 21 29.40 -24.49 -17.65
N GLN A 22 28.83 -24.17 -18.83
CA GLN A 22 27.42 -23.78 -19.03
C GLN A 22 26.38 -24.65 -18.29
N PRO A 23 26.37 -26.00 -18.42
CA PRO A 23 25.36 -26.85 -17.76
C PRO A 23 25.47 -26.80 -16.22
N THR A 24 26.68 -26.75 -15.69
CA THR A 24 26.94 -26.66 -14.24
C THR A 24 26.44 -25.34 -13.68
N LEU A 25 26.71 -24.21 -14.36
CA LEU A 25 26.20 -22.90 -13.98
C LEU A 25 24.67 -22.82 -14.01
N ARG A 26 24.03 -23.45 -15.00
CA ARG A 26 22.56 -23.54 -15.08
C ARG A 26 21.98 -24.33 -13.92
N THR A 27 22.64 -25.43 -13.53
CA THR A 27 22.23 -26.28 -12.40
C THR A 27 22.39 -25.53 -11.08
N ILE A 28 23.52 -24.86 -10.86
CA ILE A 28 23.75 -24.01 -9.68
C ILE A 28 22.74 -22.85 -9.65
N ARG A 29 22.44 -22.21 -10.78
CA ARG A 29 21.40 -21.17 -10.85
C ARG A 29 20.02 -21.71 -10.48
N ARG A 30 19.66 -22.91 -10.92
CA ARG A 30 18.38 -23.56 -10.58
C ARG A 30 18.32 -23.96 -9.11
N SER A 31 19.41 -24.50 -8.55
CA SER A 31 19.47 -24.85 -7.13
C SER A 31 19.46 -23.60 -6.24
N MET A 32 20.18 -22.55 -6.60
CA MET A 32 20.11 -21.25 -5.92
C MET A 32 18.73 -20.60 -6.02
N ALA A 33 18.02 -20.78 -7.14
CA ALA A 33 16.62 -20.35 -7.24
C ALA A 33 15.71 -21.14 -6.28
N SER A 34 15.98 -22.43 -6.06
CA SER A 34 15.22 -23.25 -5.11
C SER A 34 15.52 -22.97 -3.64
N LEU A 35 16.62 -22.26 -3.33
CA LEU A 35 16.88 -21.80 -1.97
C LEU A 35 15.76 -20.83 -1.58
N ARG A 36 15.03 -21.16 -0.51
CA ARG A 36 13.98 -20.31 0.06
C ARG A 36 14.58 -18.94 0.36
N THR A 37 14.34 -17.98 -0.52
CA THR A 37 14.63 -16.58 -0.22
C THR A 37 13.80 -16.22 1.01
N SER A 38 14.42 -15.56 1.99
CA SER A 38 13.70 -15.13 3.20
C SER A 38 12.44 -14.38 2.78
N SER A 39 11.28 -14.86 3.25
CA SER A 39 9.99 -14.21 2.99
C SER A 39 10.12 -12.73 3.35
N LEU A 40 9.80 -11.85 2.41
CA LEU A 40 9.87 -10.40 2.59
C LEU A 40 8.92 -9.98 3.72
N LYS A 41 9.41 -9.98 4.96
CA LYS A 41 8.63 -9.60 6.13
C LYS A 41 8.79 -8.10 6.34
N VAL A 42 7.77 -7.36 5.92
CA VAL A 42 7.66 -5.92 6.18
C VAL A 42 7.13 -5.72 7.59
N MET A 43 7.69 -4.73 8.30
CA MET A 43 7.20 -4.38 9.64
C MET A 43 5.75 -3.93 9.56
N ARG A 44 4.88 -4.59 10.34
CA ARG A 44 3.44 -4.26 10.39
C ARG A 44 3.21 -2.86 10.92
N VAL A 45 4.02 -2.44 11.90
CA VAL A 45 3.98 -1.08 12.48
C VAL A 45 4.23 -0.04 11.39
N SER A 46 5.28 -0.19 10.58
CA SER A 46 5.56 0.72 9.47
C SER A 46 4.42 0.80 8.43
N GLN A 47 3.73 -0.32 8.17
CA GLN A 47 2.54 -0.33 7.31
C GLN A 47 1.35 0.40 7.94
N LEU A 48 1.14 0.26 9.25
CA LEU A 48 0.06 0.95 9.98
C LEU A 48 0.37 2.45 10.11
N ASP A 49 1.60 2.81 10.45
CA ASP A 49 2.06 4.19 10.52
C ASP A 49 1.90 4.88 9.17
N SER A 50 2.18 4.18 8.06
CA SER A 50 1.95 4.73 6.72
C SER A 50 0.48 5.08 6.46
N ASP A 51 -0.45 4.31 7.00
CA ASP A 51 -1.89 4.56 6.84
C ASP A 51 -2.34 5.74 7.70
N ILE A 52 -1.85 5.83 8.94
CA ILE A 52 -2.11 6.98 9.83
C ILE A 52 -1.60 8.27 9.18
N LEU A 53 -0.38 8.26 8.63
CA LEU A 53 0.19 9.41 7.94
C LEU A 53 -0.61 9.82 6.70
N ASP A 54 -1.20 8.86 5.97
CA ASP A 54 -2.06 9.18 4.83
C ASP A 54 -3.37 9.86 5.28
N ILE A 55 -3.96 9.42 6.40
CA ILE A 55 -5.15 10.04 7.01
C ILE A 55 -4.82 11.47 7.49
N GLU A 56 -3.72 11.63 8.22
CA GLU A 56 -3.27 12.94 8.72
C GLU A 56 -2.99 13.90 7.56
N LEU A 57 -2.31 13.46 6.51
CA LEU A 57 -2.09 14.28 5.32
C LEU A 57 -3.42 14.72 4.70
N PHE A 58 -4.36 13.79 4.57
CA PHE A 58 -5.67 14.09 4.00
C PHE A 58 -6.40 15.15 4.84
N ASP A 59 -6.40 15.01 6.16
CA ASP A 59 -7.06 15.95 7.06
C ASP A 59 -6.40 17.34 7.01
N ILE A 60 -5.08 17.43 6.97
CA ILE A 60 -4.36 18.71 6.81
C ILE A 60 -4.75 19.40 5.50
N LEU A 61 -4.79 18.66 4.40
CA LEU A 61 -5.15 19.22 3.10
C LEU A 61 -6.63 19.63 3.03
N LYS A 62 -7.51 18.82 3.63
CA LYS A 62 -8.93 19.12 3.78
C LYS A 62 -9.15 20.40 4.59
N ASP A 63 -8.46 20.55 5.71
CA ASP A 63 -8.57 21.74 6.55
C ASP A 63 -8.05 22.98 5.83
N GLN A 64 -6.93 22.86 5.09
CA GLN A 64 -6.42 23.96 4.28
C GLN A 64 -7.39 24.35 3.16
N LEU A 65 -8.01 23.36 2.51
CA LEU A 65 -9.05 23.57 1.51
C LEU A 65 -10.25 24.31 2.11
N TRP A 66 -10.71 23.93 3.30
CA TRP A 66 -11.81 24.61 3.98
C TRP A 66 -11.48 26.01 4.46
N LYS A 67 -10.24 26.25 4.92
CA LYS A 67 -9.75 27.60 5.23
C LYS A 67 -9.76 28.48 3.97
N SER A 68 -9.30 27.97 2.83
CA SER A 68 -9.37 28.70 1.56
C SER A 68 -10.80 28.97 1.11
N LEU A 69 -11.74 28.09 1.44
CA LEU A 69 -13.16 28.23 1.09
C LEU A 69 -13.99 29.03 2.11
N SER A 70 -13.40 29.38 3.27
CA SER A 70 -14.12 30.05 4.36
C SER A 70 -14.66 31.43 4.01
N MET A 71 -14.07 32.10 3.00
CA MET A 71 -14.52 33.39 2.48
C MET A 71 -15.75 33.27 1.56
N PHE A 72 -16.13 32.06 1.16
CA PHE A 72 -17.30 31.80 0.33
C PHE A 72 -18.53 31.47 1.18
N LYS A 73 -19.72 31.61 0.59
CA LYS A 73 -20.99 31.33 1.28
C LYS A 73 -20.98 29.89 1.83
N PRO A 74 -21.41 29.67 3.09
CA PRO A 74 -21.41 28.35 3.72
C PRO A 74 -22.27 27.33 2.96
N THR A 75 -23.32 27.77 2.27
CA THR A 75 -24.17 26.92 1.42
C THR A 75 -23.41 26.27 0.26
N ILE A 76 -22.39 26.94 -0.30
CA ILE A 76 -21.56 26.38 -1.37
C ILE A 76 -20.64 25.29 -0.82
N LYS A 77 -20.13 25.50 0.41
CA LYS A 77 -19.27 24.55 1.11
C LYS A 77 -19.97 23.20 1.32
N GLU A 78 -21.20 23.23 1.80
CA GLU A 78 -22.01 22.02 2.09
C GLU A 78 -22.45 21.31 0.79
N ALA A 79 -22.85 22.07 -0.23
CA ALA A 79 -23.30 21.50 -1.49
C ALA A 79 -22.19 20.72 -2.21
N PHE A 80 -20.99 21.30 -2.28
CA PHE A 80 -19.82 20.79 -3.02
C PHE A 80 -18.85 19.95 -2.18
N GLU A 81 -19.16 19.69 -0.91
CA GLU A 81 -18.28 18.91 -0.03
C GLU A 81 -17.84 17.56 -0.63
N PRO A 82 -18.75 16.66 -1.05
CA PRO A 82 -18.32 15.36 -1.57
C PRO A 82 -17.53 15.49 -2.88
N GLU A 83 -17.83 16.48 -3.72
CA GLU A 83 -17.10 16.77 -4.95
C GLU A 83 -15.68 17.25 -4.67
N LEU A 84 -15.52 18.18 -3.74
CA LEU A 84 -14.22 18.73 -3.35
C LEU A 84 -13.34 17.69 -2.65
N LEU A 85 -13.91 16.90 -1.75
CA LEU A 85 -13.20 15.78 -1.09
C LEU A 85 -12.85 14.68 -2.10
N GLY A 86 -13.74 14.39 -3.05
CA GLY A 86 -13.49 13.45 -4.14
C GLY A 86 -12.35 13.91 -5.04
N LEU A 87 -12.33 15.20 -5.40
CA LEU A 87 -11.27 15.82 -6.18
C LEU A 87 -9.93 15.81 -5.42
N LEU A 88 -9.94 16.13 -4.13
CA LEU A 88 -8.74 16.05 -3.28
C LEU A 88 -8.17 14.63 -3.26
N ASN A 89 -9.02 13.62 -3.05
CA ASN A 89 -8.62 12.22 -3.09
C ASN A 89 -8.09 11.79 -4.48
N LEU A 90 -8.69 12.29 -5.56
CA LEU A 90 -8.24 12.04 -6.92
C LEU A 90 -6.84 12.64 -7.15
N VAL A 91 -6.62 13.89 -6.72
CA VAL A 91 -5.32 14.55 -6.82
C VAL A 91 -4.26 13.78 -6.03
N LEU A 92 -4.56 13.37 -4.78
CA LEU A 92 -3.67 12.54 -3.97
C LEU A 92 -3.37 11.19 -4.64
N PHE A 93 -4.39 10.52 -5.16
CA PHE A 93 -4.23 9.26 -5.87
C PHE A 93 -3.34 9.41 -7.11
N LYS A 94 -3.55 10.48 -7.90
CA LYS A 94 -2.81 10.77 -9.12
C LYS A 94 -1.36 11.13 -8.84
N LEU A 95 -1.08 11.99 -7.85
CA LEU A 95 0.30 12.39 -7.53
C LEU A 95 1.08 11.30 -6.79
N SER A 96 0.38 10.45 -6.03
CA SER A 96 1.03 9.44 -5.18
C SER A 96 1.06 8.07 -5.87
N ILE A 97 -0.07 7.39 -5.95
CA ILE A 97 -0.12 5.99 -6.41
C ILE A 97 0.11 5.86 -7.92
N TYR A 98 -0.40 6.80 -8.71
CA TYR A 98 -0.23 6.73 -10.16
C TYR A 98 1.25 6.94 -10.55
N ASP A 99 1.90 7.98 -10.01
CA ASP A 99 3.29 8.32 -10.35
C ASP A 99 4.32 7.47 -9.59
N SER A 100 4.22 7.34 -8.27
CA SER A 100 5.25 6.67 -7.45
C SER A 100 4.91 5.21 -7.08
N SER A 101 3.68 4.74 -7.34
CA SER A 101 3.18 3.42 -6.91
C SER A 101 3.25 3.19 -5.40
N ALA A 102 3.25 4.27 -4.63
CA ALA A 102 3.28 4.27 -3.18
C ALA A 102 2.38 5.43 -2.70
N SER A 103 1.61 5.23 -1.64
CA SER A 103 0.93 6.36 -0.98
C SER A 103 1.96 7.29 -0.32
N TYR A 104 1.54 8.46 0.16
CA TYR A 104 2.51 9.42 0.70
C TYR A 104 3.11 8.92 2.01
N GLY A 105 2.27 8.45 2.93
CA GLY A 105 2.71 7.80 4.16
C GLY A 105 3.57 6.57 3.88
N ALA A 106 3.24 5.80 2.82
CA ALA A 106 4.08 4.68 2.41
C ALA A 106 5.46 5.15 1.95
N GLN A 107 5.56 6.23 1.16
CA GLN A 107 6.85 6.78 0.73
C GLN A 107 7.71 7.22 1.94
N LEU A 108 7.11 7.88 2.92
CA LEU A 108 7.79 8.28 4.17
C LEU A 108 8.31 7.07 4.95
N GLN A 109 7.53 5.99 4.97
CA GLN A 109 7.90 4.72 5.59
C GLN A 109 8.80 3.83 4.71
N ASN A 110 9.26 4.35 3.57
CA ASN A 110 10.05 3.61 2.57
C ASN A 110 9.34 2.32 2.08
N LEU A 111 8.03 2.39 1.94
CA LEU A 111 7.17 1.33 1.42
C LEU A 111 6.69 1.69 0.01
N LYS A 112 6.49 0.67 -0.81
CA LYS A 112 5.98 0.76 -2.17
C LYS A 112 5.07 -0.41 -2.46
N TYR A 113 4.01 -0.17 -3.23
CA TYR A 113 3.14 -1.26 -3.66
C TYR A 113 3.85 -2.13 -4.70
N ARG A 114 3.65 -3.44 -4.57
CA ARG A 114 4.09 -4.48 -5.50
C ARG A 114 2.89 -5.34 -5.90
N ASN A 115 2.86 -5.74 -7.17
CA ASN A 115 1.82 -6.60 -7.71
C ASN A 115 2.11 -8.08 -7.41
N GLU A 116 1.33 -8.70 -6.52
CA GLU A 116 1.53 -10.10 -6.12
C GLU A 116 0.95 -11.11 -7.10
N TRP A 117 -0.02 -10.74 -7.94
CA TRP A 117 -0.58 -11.65 -8.95
C TRP A 117 0.49 -12.11 -9.95
N LYS A 118 1.43 -11.23 -10.29
CA LYS A 118 2.57 -11.56 -11.16
C LYS A 118 3.69 -12.34 -10.44
N HIS A 119 3.59 -12.53 -9.12
CA HIS A 119 4.55 -13.26 -8.29
C HIS A 119 3.98 -14.55 -7.69
N ARG A 120 2.80 -15.00 -8.12
CA ARG A 120 2.14 -16.24 -7.65
C ARG A 120 2.84 -17.54 -8.11
N GLY A 121 4.13 -17.50 -8.42
CA GLY A 121 4.98 -18.65 -8.70
C GLY A 121 5.77 -19.09 -7.47
N PHE A 122 6.29 -20.32 -7.47
CA PHE A 122 7.08 -20.92 -6.37
C PHE A 122 8.33 -20.12 -5.97
N LEU A 123 8.73 -19.17 -6.83
CA LEU A 123 9.83 -18.24 -6.60
C LEU A 123 9.26 -16.85 -6.31
N GLU A 124 9.02 -16.52 -5.03
CA GLU A 124 8.93 -15.13 -4.56
C GLU A 124 10.32 -14.47 -4.75
N SER A 125 10.77 -14.35 -6.00
CA SER A 125 12.07 -13.77 -6.29
C SER A 125 12.03 -12.29 -5.90
N ILE A 126 12.83 -11.98 -4.89
CA ILE A 126 13.16 -10.63 -4.42
C ILE A 126 13.78 -9.80 -5.56
N ALA A 127 14.29 -10.45 -6.62
CA ALA A 127 15.00 -9.79 -7.72
C ALA A 127 14.11 -9.15 -8.79
N LYS A 128 12.78 -9.37 -8.74
CA LYS A 128 11.87 -8.81 -9.75
C LYS A 128 10.87 -7.88 -9.08
N ASP A 129 11.22 -6.61 -8.99
CA ASP A 129 10.29 -5.54 -8.64
C ASP A 129 9.32 -5.36 -9.81
N ALA A 130 8.24 -6.13 -9.85
CA ALA A 130 7.19 -5.92 -10.83
C ALA A 130 6.37 -4.69 -10.40
N PRO A 131 6.43 -3.57 -11.13
CA PRO A 131 5.62 -2.40 -10.80
C PRO A 131 4.13 -2.73 -10.96
N LEU A 132 3.28 -1.96 -10.28
CA LEU A 132 1.83 -2.11 -10.36
C LEU A 132 1.35 -2.02 -11.81
N SER A 133 0.40 -2.89 -12.17
CA SER A 133 -0.24 -2.78 -13.48
C SER A 133 -1.00 -1.47 -13.59
N LYS A 134 -1.00 -0.82 -14.77
CA LYS A 134 -1.81 0.38 -15.02
C LYS A 134 -3.29 0.12 -14.69
N THR A 135 -3.79 -1.06 -15.01
CA THR A 135 -5.15 -1.51 -14.68
C THR A 135 -5.39 -1.65 -13.18
N GLN A 136 -4.42 -2.16 -12.41
CA GLN A 136 -4.53 -2.26 -10.95
C GLN A 136 -4.52 -0.89 -10.29
N LYS A 137 -3.66 0.02 -10.76
CA LYS A 137 -3.66 1.41 -10.28
C LYS A 137 -5.02 2.05 -10.52
N MET A 138 -5.53 1.98 -11.75
CA MET A 138 -6.81 2.59 -12.10
C MET A 138 -7.97 1.97 -11.32
N MET A 139 -7.99 0.64 -11.15
CA MET A 139 -8.99 -0.05 -10.36
C MET A 139 -8.91 0.32 -8.88
N TYR A 140 -7.71 0.48 -8.32
CA TYR A 140 -7.54 0.96 -6.95
C TYR A 140 -8.14 2.36 -6.79
N GLY A 141 -7.73 3.31 -7.64
CA GLY A 141 -8.25 4.67 -7.60
C GLY A 141 -9.77 4.72 -7.79
N LEU A 142 -10.30 3.91 -8.71
CA LEU A 142 -11.74 3.80 -8.94
C LEU A 142 -12.48 3.26 -7.70
N LEU A 143 -11.98 2.20 -7.08
CA LEU A 143 -12.61 1.59 -5.91
C LEU A 143 -12.46 2.45 -4.65
N THR A 144 -11.32 3.11 -4.45
CA THR A 144 -11.08 3.92 -3.26
C THR A 144 -11.74 5.29 -3.38
N VAL A 145 -11.42 6.03 -4.45
CA VAL A 145 -11.92 7.40 -4.66
C VAL A 145 -13.37 7.35 -5.15
N GLY A 146 -13.64 6.57 -6.19
CA GLY A 146 -14.99 6.44 -6.74
C GLY A 146 -15.94 5.74 -5.78
N GLY A 147 -15.50 4.69 -5.07
CA GLY A 147 -16.30 4.01 -4.05
C GLY A 147 -16.68 4.93 -2.89
N GLN A 148 -15.73 5.67 -2.31
CA GLN A 148 -16.03 6.62 -1.24
C GLN A 148 -16.94 7.76 -1.71
N TYR A 149 -16.69 8.31 -2.90
CA TYR A 149 -17.54 9.35 -3.47
C TYR A 149 -18.97 8.86 -3.72
N ALA A 150 -19.12 7.71 -4.39
CA ALA A 150 -20.42 7.12 -4.69
C ALA A 150 -21.18 6.77 -3.40
N TRP A 151 -20.49 6.23 -2.39
CA TRP A 151 -21.09 5.93 -1.09
C TRP A 151 -21.58 7.21 -0.40
N SER A 152 -20.75 8.25 -0.35
CA SER A 152 -21.10 9.53 0.26
C SER A 152 -22.31 10.17 -0.44
N ARG A 153 -22.33 10.18 -1.78
CA ARG A 153 -23.46 10.72 -2.57
C ARG A 153 -24.73 9.89 -2.38
N ALA A 154 -24.63 8.56 -2.39
CA ALA A 154 -25.78 7.69 -2.16
C ALA A 154 -26.36 7.91 -0.76
N ASN A 155 -25.51 7.96 0.27
CA ASN A 155 -25.96 8.16 1.65
C ASN A 155 -26.62 9.53 1.84
N ARG A 156 -26.06 10.59 1.22
CA ARG A 156 -26.66 11.92 1.26
C ARG A 156 -28.04 11.94 0.58
N TYR A 157 -28.14 11.38 -0.62
CA TYR A 157 -29.40 11.28 -1.36
C TYR A 157 -30.48 10.50 -0.58
N ILE A 158 -30.11 9.38 0.03
CA ILE A 158 -31.01 8.54 0.84
C ILE A 158 -31.50 9.29 2.09
N THR A 159 -30.61 10.08 2.70
CA THR A 159 -30.94 10.87 3.90
C THR A 159 -31.82 12.06 3.55
N GLU A 160 -31.50 12.80 2.49
CA GLU A 160 -32.30 13.94 1.99
C GLU A 160 -33.74 13.51 1.64
N GLN A 161 -33.89 12.31 1.08
CA GLN A 161 -35.19 11.78 0.67
C GLN A 161 -35.92 11.01 1.79
N GLY A 162 -35.34 10.89 2.98
CA GLY A 162 -35.97 10.30 4.16
C GLY A 162 -36.34 8.82 4.02
N TRP A 163 -35.59 8.03 3.24
CA TRP A 163 -35.97 6.64 2.91
C TRP A 163 -36.07 5.71 4.13
N GLY A 164 -35.49 6.09 5.26
CA GLY A 164 -35.61 5.37 6.53
C GLY A 164 -36.92 5.61 7.28
N GLU A 165 -37.66 6.67 6.95
CA GLU A 165 -38.94 7.04 7.60
C GLU A 165 -40.18 6.57 6.83
N LEU A 166 -39.99 6.04 5.61
CA LEU A 166 -41.06 5.50 4.77
C LEU A 166 -41.59 4.17 5.33
N ASP A 167 -42.86 3.86 5.03
CA ASP A 167 -43.51 2.62 5.44
C ASP A 167 -42.72 1.37 5.02
N GLN A 168 -42.77 0.34 5.85
CA GLN A 168 -41.94 -0.88 5.71
C GLN A 168 -42.17 -1.65 4.41
N ASP A 169 -43.32 -1.46 3.75
CA ASP A 169 -43.65 -2.19 2.53
C ASP A 169 -43.13 -1.53 1.25
N ASP A 170 -42.73 -0.26 1.32
CA ASP A 170 -42.15 0.44 0.18
C ASP A 170 -40.78 -0.15 -0.19
N THR A 171 -40.57 -0.32 -1.49
CA THR A 171 -39.32 -0.76 -2.11
C THR A 171 -38.11 0.08 -1.68
N ARG A 172 -38.31 1.39 -1.42
CA ARG A 172 -37.27 2.33 -1.00
C ARG A 172 -36.71 2.02 0.39
N ASN A 173 -37.58 1.67 1.34
CA ASN A 173 -37.16 1.28 2.69
C ASN A 173 -36.44 -0.09 2.64
N LYS A 174 -36.89 -1.03 1.80
CA LYS A 174 -36.19 -2.30 1.56
C LYS A 174 -34.76 -2.07 1.04
N VAL A 175 -34.57 -1.16 0.08
CA VAL A 175 -33.23 -0.76 -0.42
C VAL A 175 -32.38 -0.13 0.67
N TYR A 176 -32.95 0.78 1.48
CA TYR A 176 -32.25 1.37 2.62
C TYR A 176 -31.75 0.31 3.61
N ARG A 177 -32.61 -0.65 3.98
CA ARG A 177 -32.24 -1.76 4.87
C ARG A 177 -31.15 -2.65 4.26
N PHE A 178 -31.20 -2.91 2.95
CA PHE A 178 -30.16 -3.68 2.26
C PHE A 178 -28.82 -2.92 2.27
N LEU A 179 -28.84 -1.62 2.01
CA LEU A 179 -27.64 -0.78 2.05
C LEU A 179 -27.01 -0.76 3.45
N GLN A 180 -27.84 -0.58 4.49
CA GLN A 180 -27.43 -0.64 5.89
C GLN A 180 -26.85 -2.00 6.28
N ALA A 181 -27.47 -3.10 5.82
CA ALA A 181 -26.93 -4.44 6.02
C ALA A 181 -25.58 -4.59 5.30
N GLY A 182 -25.48 -4.12 4.05
CA GLY A 182 -24.24 -4.11 3.27
C GLY A 182 -23.11 -3.37 3.98
N GLU A 183 -23.39 -2.21 4.57
CA GLU A 183 -22.40 -1.45 5.36
C GLU A 183 -21.92 -2.23 6.58
N LYS A 184 -22.84 -2.87 7.31
CA LYS A 184 -22.50 -3.73 8.45
C LYS A 184 -21.61 -4.89 8.03
N TYR A 185 -21.95 -5.58 6.94
CA TYR A 185 -21.12 -6.66 6.40
C TYR A 185 -19.75 -6.15 5.95
N TRP A 186 -19.68 -4.99 5.29
CA TRP A 186 -18.42 -4.38 4.87
C TRP A 186 -17.50 -4.10 6.06
N LYS A 187 -18.05 -3.54 7.15
CA LYS A 187 -17.31 -3.31 8.40
C LYS A 187 -16.82 -4.63 9.02
N ALA A 188 -17.67 -5.67 9.04
CA ALA A 188 -17.29 -7.00 9.54
C ALA A 188 -16.16 -7.63 8.70
N PHE A 189 -16.24 -7.57 7.37
CA PHE A 189 -15.18 -8.04 6.49
C PHE A 189 -13.89 -7.25 6.65
N THR A 190 -13.98 -5.94 6.87
CA THR A 190 -12.81 -5.09 7.11
C THR A 190 -12.12 -5.47 8.41
N LEU A 191 -12.90 -5.71 9.48
CA LEU A 191 -12.37 -6.19 10.76
C LEU A 191 -11.70 -7.56 10.61
N LEU A 192 -12.35 -8.50 9.92
CA LEU A 192 -11.77 -9.81 9.66
C LEU A 192 -10.46 -9.70 8.85
N ASN A 193 -10.44 -8.84 7.82
CA ASN A 193 -9.23 -8.55 7.06
C ASN A 193 -8.11 -8.01 7.95
N PHE A 194 -8.44 -7.09 8.85
CA PHE A 194 -7.51 -6.52 9.82
C PHE A 194 -6.95 -7.58 10.79
N LEU A 195 -7.78 -8.49 11.30
CA LEU A 195 -7.30 -9.61 12.12
C LEU A 195 -6.35 -10.54 11.35
N VAL A 196 -6.71 -10.89 10.11
CA VAL A 196 -5.83 -11.68 9.23
C VAL A 196 -4.55 -10.91 8.90
N PHE A 197 -4.61 -9.58 8.80
CA PHE A 197 -3.43 -8.73 8.62
C PHE A 197 -2.52 -8.75 9.86
N LEU A 198 -3.07 -8.69 11.07
CA LEU A 198 -2.27 -8.81 12.29
C LEU A 198 -1.56 -10.17 12.38
N TYR A 199 -2.18 -11.23 11.86
CA TYR A 199 -1.55 -12.56 11.80
C TYR A 199 -0.50 -12.67 10.67
N ASN A 200 -0.85 -12.34 9.42
CA ASN A 200 0.00 -12.57 8.24
C ASN A 200 0.92 -11.38 7.86
N GLY A 201 0.49 -10.14 8.10
CA GLY A 201 1.22 -8.90 7.80
C GLY A 201 1.35 -8.54 6.31
N ARG A 202 0.49 -9.11 5.44
CA ARG A 202 0.59 -8.95 3.97
C ARG A 202 -0.29 -7.82 3.39
N PHE A 203 -1.59 -7.81 3.71
CA PHE A 203 -2.56 -6.87 3.14
C PHE A 203 -3.28 -6.08 4.22
N ARG A 204 -3.14 -4.76 4.22
CA ARG A 204 -3.77 -3.87 5.21
C ARG A 204 -5.27 -3.67 4.96
N THR A 205 -5.69 -3.51 3.71
CA THR A 205 -7.11 -3.32 3.34
C THR A 205 -7.67 -4.50 2.57
N LEU A 206 -9.00 -4.62 2.55
CA LEU A 206 -9.73 -5.55 1.68
C LEU A 206 -9.45 -5.27 0.20
N ILE A 207 -9.35 -3.99 -0.16
CA ILE A 207 -9.12 -3.53 -1.53
C ILE A 207 -7.72 -3.96 -1.99
N ASP A 208 -6.72 -3.83 -1.13
CA ASP A 208 -5.36 -4.33 -1.38
C ASP A 208 -5.36 -5.84 -1.60
N ARG A 209 -6.12 -6.59 -0.79
CA ARG A 209 -6.27 -8.05 -0.93
C ARG A 209 -6.96 -8.43 -2.23
N PHE A 210 -8.04 -7.74 -2.58
CA PHE A 210 -8.78 -8.00 -3.80
C PHE A 210 -7.95 -7.71 -5.05
N LEU A 211 -7.14 -6.66 -5.05
CA LEU A 211 -6.28 -6.28 -6.19
C LEU A 211 -4.92 -6.98 -6.20
N GLY A 212 -4.58 -7.70 -5.13
CA GLY A 212 -3.28 -8.35 -4.96
C GLY A 212 -2.12 -7.35 -4.87
N MET A 213 -2.32 -6.24 -4.18
CA MET A 213 -1.30 -5.21 -3.97
C MET A 213 -0.74 -5.33 -2.55
N ARG A 214 0.56 -5.56 -2.44
CA ARG A 214 1.25 -5.62 -1.15
C ARG A 214 2.26 -4.50 -1.01
N LEU A 215 2.33 -3.92 0.18
CA LEU A 215 3.40 -3.00 0.53
C LEU A 215 4.71 -3.78 0.78
N VAL A 216 5.77 -3.38 0.09
CA VAL A 216 7.13 -3.92 0.20
C VAL A 216 8.10 -2.75 0.35
N TYR A 217 9.22 -2.94 1.04
CA TYR A 217 10.24 -1.89 1.16
C TYR A 217 10.77 -1.47 -0.22
N ALA A 218 10.76 -0.16 -0.51
CA ALA A 218 11.30 0.39 -1.75
C ALA A 218 12.83 0.30 -1.78
N LYS A 219 13.50 0.57 -0.65
CA LYS A 219 14.94 0.39 -0.46
C LYS A 219 15.23 -0.54 0.71
N LYS A 220 15.99 -1.63 0.48
CA LYS A 220 16.30 -2.62 1.52
C LYS A 220 17.17 -2.07 2.66
N SER A 221 18.04 -1.09 2.39
CA SER A 221 18.95 -0.50 3.39
C SER A 221 18.23 0.27 4.50
N LEU A 222 17.09 0.88 4.20
CA LEU A 222 16.35 1.73 5.13
C LEU A 222 15.56 0.94 6.19
N ASN A 223 15.26 -0.35 5.96
CA ASN A 223 14.62 -1.20 6.98
C ASN A 223 15.45 -1.28 8.27
N ARG A 224 16.78 -1.31 8.13
CA ARG A 224 17.70 -1.33 9.27
C ARG A 224 17.71 0.01 10.01
N GLN A 225 17.54 1.14 9.30
CA GLN A 225 17.55 2.47 9.90
C GLN A 225 16.30 2.76 10.75
N VAL A 226 15.10 2.37 10.27
CA VAL A 226 13.85 2.54 11.05
C VAL A 226 13.92 1.77 12.37
N SER A 227 14.52 0.57 12.37
CA SER A 227 14.73 -0.21 13.60
C SER A 227 15.60 0.51 14.64
N PHE A 228 16.56 1.34 14.21
CA PHE A 228 17.43 2.10 15.11
C PHE A 228 16.75 3.31 15.72
N GLU A 229 15.81 3.95 15.01
CA GLU A 229 15.11 5.11 15.57
C GLU A 229 14.24 4.72 16.78
N PHE A 230 13.49 3.62 16.69
CA PHE A 230 12.71 3.10 17.81
C PHE A 230 13.60 2.67 18.97
N LEU A 231 14.73 2.01 18.68
CA LEU A 231 15.71 1.65 19.71
C LEU A 231 16.31 2.90 20.38
N ASN A 232 16.65 3.93 19.61
CA ASN A 232 17.19 5.17 20.15
C ASN A 232 16.17 5.91 21.01
N ARG A 233 14.90 6.00 20.59
CA ARG A 233 13.84 6.62 21.39
C ARG A 233 13.69 5.88 22.73
N GLN A 234 13.67 4.55 22.72
CA GLN A 234 13.64 3.74 23.94
C GLN A 234 14.86 3.98 24.83
N MET A 235 16.07 3.99 24.29
CA MET A 235 17.29 4.27 25.07
C MET A 235 17.29 5.67 25.69
N VAL A 236 16.83 6.68 24.95
CA VAL A 236 16.72 8.05 25.47
C VAL A 236 15.70 8.13 26.59
N TRP A 237 14.53 7.49 26.43
CA TRP A 237 13.53 7.43 27.50
C TRP A 237 14.03 6.68 28.72
N HIS A 238 14.69 5.53 28.54
CA HIS A 238 15.32 4.81 29.65
C HIS A 238 16.38 5.67 30.35
N ALA A 239 17.26 6.34 29.61
CA ALA A 239 18.26 7.24 30.17
C ALA A 239 17.62 8.40 30.95
N PHE A 240 16.54 8.98 30.42
CA PHE A 240 15.78 10.04 31.08
C PHE A 240 15.13 9.54 32.38
N THR A 241 14.49 8.37 32.33
CA THR A 241 13.78 7.79 33.48
C THR A 241 14.76 7.40 34.59
N VAL A 242 15.90 6.80 34.24
CA VAL A 242 16.97 6.45 35.20
C VAL A 242 17.57 7.71 35.82
N ARG A 243 17.86 8.74 35.02
CA ARG A 243 18.38 10.02 35.55
C ARG A 243 17.38 10.71 36.46
N TRP A 244 16.09 10.68 36.11
CA TRP A 244 15.02 11.23 36.93
C TRP A 244 14.88 10.45 38.26
N LEU A 245 14.87 9.12 38.21
CA LEU A 245 14.84 8.25 39.39
C LEU A 245 16.06 8.48 40.29
N LEU A 246 17.27 8.55 39.73
CA LEU A 246 18.49 8.83 40.48
C LEU A 246 18.40 10.20 41.17
N LYS A 247 17.93 11.24 40.48
CA LYS A 247 17.76 12.57 41.07
C LYS A 247 16.70 12.59 42.19
N ASN A 248 15.65 11.76 42.08
CA ASN A 248 14.58 11.71 43.08
C ASN A 248 14.95 10.84 44.30
N ILE A 249 15.77 9.80 44.13
CA ILE A 249 16.19 8.88 45.21
C ILE A 249 17.42 9.41 45.95
N TRP A 250 18.36 10.05 45.25
CA TRP A 250 19.61 10.59 45.80
C TRP A 250 19.60 12.12 45.97
N GLY A 251 18.45 12.76 45.75
CA GLY A 251 18.26 14.21 45.87
C GLY A 251 17.83 14.72 47.26
N LYS A 252 18.15 13.98 48.32
CA LYS A 252 18.19 14.50 49.70
C LYS A 252 19.60 14.41 50.23
#